data_AF-A0A8B7NXR6-F1
#
_entry.id   AF-A0A8B7NXR6-F1
#
_cell.length_a   1.000
_cell.length_b   1.000
_cell.length_c   1.000
_cell.angle_alpha   90.00
_cell.angle_beta   90.00
_cell.angle_gamma   90.00
#
_symmetry.space_group_name_H-M   'P 1'
#
loop_
_entity.id
_entity.type
_entity.pdbx_description
1 polymer ?
#
loop_
_entity_poly.entity_id
_entity_poly.type
_entity_poly.pdbx_seq_one_letter_code
_entity_poly.pdbx_strand_id
1 'polypeptide(L)'
;MHQARRRYRALRAGVVKAQALVKGRHTRRRYHKLKEEMMRRKRAAAASAARAAAAAGGQQQQQRAVAAVNHLDVPAELAFVFSKTKDWQAPHGDRHITKAGSVRPQLMGHSLPPDLDFYPFTKFTNVYFKSHLWGMKREPIRTPFLAKARDADYSDSLAVFKLILRFMNDTSLAGTRETVLADYIVNKGITNEDLRDEILCQLCNQTWRNDNQANAERGWLLLTNCLSCFPPSPTLYNYLLKYVTDHAPPGYGALCQGKLLSAQARSDGVARTFPPSALEWRTNTRRGKMALEAFCPDGKSTVVEVDSWTTGSEFAGAALQARGIESSSSGWTVALAEHERLYELPGEEYVLDLVVQRELPPAFPARASPALRNGPASEGVSDAGAAPFTESPVVARRARSPPALTRKLSREALEAHDKVMTSAPDSGAEEQAS
;
A
#
# COMPACT_ATOMS: atom_id res chain seq x y z
N MET A 1 2.58 -35.13 96.90
CA MET A 1 2.61 -33.74 96.39
C MET A 1 3.71 -33.44 95.36
N HIS A 2 4.99 -33.79 95.60
CA HIS A 2 6.11 -33.42 94.71
C HIS A 2 6.05 -34.01 93.29
N GLN A 3 5.73 -35.30 93.14
CA GLN A 3 5.62 -35.96 91.83
C GLN A 3 4.49 -35.39 90.95
N ALA A 4 3.33 -35.06 91.55
CA ALA A 4 2.21 -34.45 90.84
C ALA A 4 2.59 -33.06 90.29
N ARG A 5 3.29 -32.23 91.08
CA ARG A 5 3.78 -30.92 90.65
C ARG A 5 4.80 -31.01 89.51
N ARG A 6 5.68 -32.02 89.54
CA ARG A 6 6.66 -32.28 88.48
C ARG A 6 5.99 -32.72 87.17
N ARG A 7 4.99 -33.62 87.25
CA ARG A 7 4.18 -34.04 86.09
C ARG A 7 3.38 -32.88 85.50
N TYR A 8 2.75 -32.05 86.33
CA TYR A 8 2.02 -30.86 85.87
C TYR A 8 2.94 -29.85 85.16
N ARG A 9 4.13 -29.57 85.71
CA ARG A 9 5.11 -28.66 85.07
C ARG A 9 5.59 -29.20 83.72
N ALA A 10 5.84 -30.51 83.61
CA ALA A 10 6.24 -31.14 82.35
C ALA A 10 5.12 -31.07 81.30
N LEU A 11 3.87 -31.36 81.68
CA LEU A 11 2.71 -31.25 80.80
C LEU A 11 2.48 -29.81 80.33
N ARG A 12 2.53 -28.84 81.26
CA ARG A 12 2.39 -27.40 80.95
C ARG A 12 3.48 -26.92 79.99
N ALA A 13 4.74 -27.33 80.21
CA ALA A 13 5.84 -27.01 79.30
C ALA A 13 5.62 -27.63 77.90
N GLY A 14 5.12 -28.86 77.84
CA GLY A 14 4.73 -29.51 76.59
C GLY A 14 3.61 -28.77 75.84
N VAL A 15 2.56 -28.34 76.54
CA VAL A 15 1.45 -27.58 75.97
C VAL A 15 1.91 -26.20 75.47
N VAL A 16 2.71 -25.48 76.25
CA VAL A 16 3.27 -24.17 75.82
C VAL A 16 4.15 -24.35 74.58
N LYS A 17 4.97 -25.40 74.54
CA LYS A 17 5.80 -25.73 73.36
C LYS A 17 4.94 -26.06 72.14
N ALA A 18 3.88 -26.86 72.31
CA ALA A 18 2.93 -27.18 71.24
C ALA A 18 2.21 -25.92 70.72
N GLN A 19 1.71 -25.06 71.62
CA GLN A 19 1.08 -23.79 71.26
C GLN A 19 2.05 -22.86 70.52
N ALA A 20 3.31 -22.77 70.96
CA ALA A 20 4.35 -21.99 70.31
C ALA A 20 4.65 -22.51 68.89
N LEU A 21 4.72 -23.83 68.69
CA LEU A 21 4.93 -24.44 67.38
C LEU A 21 3.75 -24.20 66.43
N VAL A 22 2.52 -24.30 66.91
CA VAL A 22 1.32 -24.02 66.10
C VAL A 22 1.25 -22.54 65.71
N LYS A 23 1.47 -21.62 66.65
CA LYS A 23 1.54 -20.17 66.37
C LYS A 23 2.69 -19.84 65.41
N GLY A 24 3.84 -20.49 65.58
CA GLY A 24 5.00 -20.37 64.68
C GLY A 24 4.72 -20.85 63.26
N ARG A 25 4.02 -21.98 63.09
CA ARG A 25 3.59 -22.47 61.77
C ARG A 25 2.60 -21.52 61.10
N HIS A 26 1.63 -21.00 61.85
CA HIS A 26 0.60 -20.10 61.32
C HIS A 26 1.19 -18.74 60.90
N THR A 27 2.08 -18.17 61.69
CA THR A 27 2.79 -16.92 61.37
C THR A 27 3.69 -17.06 60.15
N ARG A 28 4.47 -18.15 60.04
CA ARG A 28 5.27 -18.43 58.83
C ARG A 28 4.42 -18.55 57.58
N ARG A 29 3.30 -19.28 57.64
CA ARG A 29 2.35 -19.38 56.49
C ARG A 29 1.80 -18.01 56.08
N ARG A 30 1.42 -17.16 57.04
CA ARG A 30 0.96 -15.77 56.76
C ARG A 30 2.08 -14.92 56.15
N TYR A 31 3.29 -15.02 56.67
CA TYR A 31 4.45 -14.31 56.12
C TYR A 31 4.76 -14.73 54.68
N HIS A 32 4.74 -16.03 54.37
CA HIS A 32 4.94 -16.51 53.00
C HIS A 32 3.88 -15.97 52.04
N LYS A 33 2.59 -15.99 52.42
CA LYS A 33 1.51 -15.40 51.62
C LYS A 33 1.71 -13.90 51.40
N LEU A 34 2.01 -13.15 52.46
CA LEU A 34 2.23 -11.70 52.34
C LEU A 34 3.46 -11.37 51.48
N LYS A 35 4.53 -12.18 51.59
CA LYS A 35 5.73 -12.06 50.76
C LYS A 35 5.42 -12.33 49.29
N GLU A 36 4.65 -13.37 48.99
CA GLU A 36 4.19 -13.68 47.62
C GLU A 36 3.33 -12.56 47.05
N GLU A 37 2.38 -12.04 47.82
CA GLU A 37 1.55 -10.89 47.41
C GLU A 37 2.39 -9.63 47.15
N MET A 38 3.34 -9.32 48.03
CA MET A 38 4.26 -8.20 47.85
C MET A 38 5.11 -8.39 46.59
N MET A 39 5.65 -9.59 46.35
CA MET A 39 6.44 -9.90 45.15
C MET A 39 5.58 -9.80 43.88
N ARG A 40 4.32 -10.27 43.93
CA ARG A 40 3.36 -10.13 42.83
C ARG A 40 3.07 -8.66 42.53
N ARG A 41 2.82 -7.84 43.56
CA ARG A 41 2.62 -6.39 43.43
C ARG A 41 3.85 -5.70 42.85
N LYS A 42 5.05 -6.02 43.33
CA LYS A 42 6.32 -5.48 42.80
C LYS A 42 6.51 -5.84 41.32
N ARG A 43 6.26 -7.09 40.92
CA ARG A 43 6.33 -7.53 39.51
C ARG A 43 5.30 -6.81 38.64
N ALA A 44 4.07 -6.65 39.11
CA ALA A 44 3.03 -5.92 38.39
C ALA A 44 3.40 -4.43 38.22
N ALA A 45 3.90 -3.79 39.27
CA ALA A 45 4.36 -2.39 39.23
C ALA A 45 5.58 -2.20 38.32
N ALA A 46 6.54 -3.13 38.34
CA ALA A 46 7.68 -3.12 37.42
C ALA A 46 7.24 -3.31 35.97
N ALA A 47 6.29 -4.21 35.70
CA ALA A 47 5.73 -4.41 34.36
C ALA A 47 4.96 -3.18 33.88
N SER A 48 4.18 -2.51 34.74
CA SER A 48 3.49 -1.27 34.36
C SER A 48 4.46 -0.12 34.14
N ALA A 49 5.50 0.01 34.96
CA ALA A 49 6.54 1.02 34.79
C ALA A 49 7.34 0.80 33.49
N ALA A 50 7.69 -0.45 33.18
CA ALA A 50 8.35 -0.80 31.92
C ALA A 50 7.47 -0.48 30.70
N ARG A 51 6.16 -0.77 30.76
CA ARG A 51 5.21 -0.39 29.69
C ARG A 51 5.08 1.13 29.55
N ALA A 52 5.02 1.87 30.65
CA ALA A 52 4.96 3.32 30.63
C ALA A 52 6.24 3.94 30.05
N ALA A 53 7.41 3.43 30.43
CA ALA A 53 8.70 3.87 29.88
C ALA A 53 8.82 3.54 28.38
N ALA A 54 8.38 2.35 27.95
CA ALA A 54 8.34 1.98 26.54
C ALA A 54 7.39 2.88 25.73
N ALA A 55 6.21 3.19 26.28
CA ALA A 55 5.25 4.11 25.64
C ALA A 55 5.81 5.54 25.54
N ALA A 56 6.42 6.06 26.61
CA ALA A 56 7.05 7.38 26.61
C ALA A 56 8.24 7.46 25.64
N GLY A 57 9.09 6.43 25.59
CA GLY A 57 10.17 6.32 24.62
C GLY A 57 9.66 6.30 23.17
N GLY A 58 8.59 5.54 22.91
CA GLY A 58 7.92 5.51 21.60
C GLY A 58 7.35 6.88 21.19
N GLN A 59 6.70 7.58 22.12
CA GLN A 59 6.18 8.94 21.87
C GLN A 59 7.29 9.95 21.56
N GLN A 60 8.38 9.92 22.33
CA GLN A 60 9.52 10.82 22.10
C GLN A 60 10.19 10.54 20.75
N GLN A 61 10.32 9.26 20.39
CA GLN A 61 10.85 8.84 19.09
C GLN A 61 9.96 9.29 17.93
N GLN A 62 8.63 9.20 18.09
CA GLN A 62 7.68 9.69 17.10
C GLN A 62 7.78 11.22 16.93
N GLN A 63 7.84 11.99 18.01
CA GLN A 63 8.00 13.45 17.95
C GLN A 63 9.29 13.85 17.21
N ARG A 64 10.40 13.14 17.46
CA ARG A 64 11.66 13.36 16.73
C ARG A 64 11.53 13.05 15.24
N ALA A 65 10.86 11.95 14.88
CA ALA A 65 10.63 11.58 13.49
C ALA A 65 9.77 12.63 12.75
N VAL A 66 8.71 13.13 13.38
CA VAL A 66 7.87 14.22 12.86
C VAL A 66 8.69 15.49 12.65
N ALA A 67 9.48 15.90 13.65
CA ALA A 67 10.32 17.08 13.54
C ALA A 67 11.35 16.96 12.41
N ALA A 68 11.96 15.78 12.24
CA ALA A 68 12.94 15.53 11.19
C ALA A 68 12.35 15.70 9.77
N VAL A 69 11.09 15.29 9.55
CA VAL A 69 10.47 15.39 8.22
C VAL A 69 9.93 16.79 7.90
N ASN A 70 9.62 17.60 8.91
CA ASN A 70 9.15 18.97 8.71
C ASN A 70 10.17 19.86 8.00
N HIS A 71 11.46 19.59 8.18
CA HIS A 71 12.56 20.30 7.55
C HIS A 71 12.92 19.81 6.14
N LEU A 72 12.30 18.73 5.64
CA LEU A 72 12.58 18.23 4.30
C LEU A 72 12.00 19.17 3.23
N ASP A 73 12.83 19.54 2.26
CA ASP A 73 12.43 20.44 1.18
C ASP A 73 11.19 19.92 0.43
N VAL A 74 10.22 20.81 0.21
CA VAL A 74 9.07 20.56 -0.66
C VAL A 74 9.40 21.19 -2.02
N PRO A 75 9.33 20.44 -3.14
CA PRO A 75 9.57 21.00 -4.48
C PRO A 75 8.72 22.24 -4.74
N ALA A 76 9.28 23.23 -5.44
CA ALA A 76 8.63 24.52 -5.67
C ALA A 76 7.26 24.39 -6.36
N GLU A 77 7.13 23.46 -7.32
CA GLU A 77 5.85 23.13 -7.97
C GLU A 77 4.80 22.67 -6.96
N LEU A 78 5.15 21.74 -6.07
CA LEU A 78 4.24 21.23 -5.06
C LEU A 78 3.88 22.30 -4.01
N ALA A 79 4.86 23.13 -3.61
CA ALA A 79 4.62 24.27 -2.76
C ALA A 79 3.65 25.28 -3.41
N PHE A 80 3.76 25.48 -4.72
CA PHE A 80 2.83 26.31 -5.48
C PHE A 80 1.43 25.71 -5.51
N VAL A 81 1.27 24.40 -5.76
CA VAL A 81 -0.04 23.72 -5.67
C VAL A 81 -0.64 23.89 -4.27
N PHE A 82 0.14 23.70 -3.21
CA PHE A 82 -0.30 23.94 -1.83
C PHE A 82 -0.78 25.37 -1.57
N SER A 83 -0.18 26.36 -2.23
CA SER A 83 -0.62 27.76 -2.11
C SER A 83 -2.00 27.98 -2.74
N LYS A 84 -2.33 27.23 -3.80
CA LYS A 84 -3.59 27.33 -4.54
C LYS A 84 -4.71 26.47 -3.98
N THR A 85 -4.40 25.54 -3.06
CA THR A 85 -5.40 24.64 -2.47
C THR A 85 -5.92 25.08 -1.11
N LYS A 86 -5.50 26.25 -0.58
CA LYS A 86 -5.97 26.75 0.73
C LYS A 86 -7.48 26.96 0.79
N ASP A 87 -8.04 27.56 -0.26
CA ASP A 87 -9.47 27.87 -0.37
C ASP A 87 -10.17 27.00 -1.43
N TRP A 88 -9.48 25.99 -1.94
CA TRP A 88 -10.03 25.09 -2.95
C TRP A 88 -10.80 23.95 -2.28
N GLN A 89 -12.03 23.74 -2.73
CA GLN A 89 -12.85 22.62 -2.30
C GLN A 89 -12.92 21.60 -3.43
N ALA A 90 -12.56 20.36 -3.11
CA ALA A 90 -12.67 19.25 -4.05
C ALA A 90 -14.12 19.11 -4.53
N PRO A 91 -14.37 19.00 -5.85
CA PRO A 91 -15.73 18.86 -6.38
C PRO A 91 -16.43 17.62 -5.84
N HIS A 92 -15.70 16.50 -5.76
CA HIS A 92 -16.21 15.25 -5.19
C HIS A 92 -15.69 15.02 -3.77
N GLY A 93 -16.57 14.51 -2.90
CA GLY A 93 -16.30 14.33 -1.48
C GLY A 93 -17.38 13.48 -0.81
N ASP A 94 -17.53 13.60 0.51
CA ASP A 94 -18.42 12.73 1.31
C ASP A 94 -19.89 12.70 0.86
N ARG A 95 -20.36 13.79 0.27
CA ARG A 95 -21.73 13.90 -0.26
C ARG A 95 -21.92 13.17 -1.60
N HIS A 96 -20.87 13.08 -2.41
CA HIS A 96 -20.94 12.56 -3.77
C HIS A 96 -20.65 11.06 -3.84
N ILE A 97 -19.90 10.52 -2.90
CA ILE A 97 -19.57 9.09 -2.87
C ILE A 97 -20.25 8.43 -1.66
N THR A 98 -21.28 7.64 -1.95
CA THR A 98 -22.12 6.96 -0.97
C THR A 98 -21.82 5.46 -0.95
N LYS A 99 -22.38 4.76 0.03
CA LYS A 99 -22.30 3.30 0.05
C LYS A 99 -23.28 2.75 -1.00
N ALA A 100 -22.74 2.07 -2.01
CA ALA A 100 -23.57 1.35 -2.97
C ALA A 100 -24.31 0.19 -2.29
N GLY A 101 -25.48 -0.16 -2.83
CA GLY A 101 -26.23 -1.36 -2.45
C GLY A 101 -25.55 -2.65 -2.93
N SER A 102 -26.34 -3.70 -3.15
CA SER A 102 -25.81 -4.93 -3.77
C SER A 102 -25.49 -4.68 -5.24
N VAL A 103 -24.20 -4.60 -5.57
CA VAL A 103 -23.70 -4.49 -6.94
C VAL A 103 -23.29 -5.87 -7.43
N ARG A 104 -23.63 -6.20 -8.69
CA ARG A 104 -23.21 -7.45 -9.30
C ARG A 104 -21.68 -7.45 -9.41
N PRO A 105 -20.99 -8.45 -8.82
CA PRO A 105 -19.53 -8.50 -8.92
C PRO A 105 -19.09 -8.68 -10.37
N GLN A 106 -18.12 -7.88 -10.79
CA GLN A 106 -17.35 -8.23 -11.97
C GLN A 106 -16.40 -9.37 -11.58
N LEU A 107 -16.54 -10.52 -12.24
CA LEU A 107 -15.64 -11.65 -12.03
C LEU A 107 -14.31 -11.34 -12.72
N MET A 108 -13.39 -10.72 -12.00
CA MET A 108 -11.99 -10.64 -12.40
C MET A 108 -11.43 -12.07 -12.37
N GLY A 109 -11.30 -12.70 -13.54
CA GLY A 109 -10.91 -14.10 -13.71
C GLY A 109 -9.44 -14.40 -13.44
N HIS A 110 -8.76 -13.57 -12.66
CA HIS A 110 -7.31 -13.66 -12.45
C HIS A 110 -6.98 -14.40 -11.15
N SER A 111 -6.36 -15.58 -11.28
CA SER A 111 -5.78 -16.31 -10.16
C SER A 111 -4.32 -15.91 -9.95
N LEU A 112 -3.81 -16.06 -8.73
CA LEU A 112 -2.37 -15.92 -8.48
C LEU A 112 -1.59 -16.97 -9.29
N PRO A 113 -0.42 -16.61 -9.86
CA PRO A 113 0.44 -17.56 -10.53
C PRO A 113 0.87 -18.70 -9.58
N PRO A 114 0.87 -19.97 -10.03
CA PRO A 114 1.23 -21.11 -9.18
C PRO A 114 2.70 -21.08 -8.75
N ASP A 115 3.55 -20.35 -9.46
CA ASP A 115 4.99 -20.22 -9.22
C ASP A 115 5.35 -18.98 -8.36
N LEU A 116 4.37 -18.28 -7.81
CA LEU A 116 4.57 -17.01 -7.07
C LEU A 116 5.56 -17.14 -5.89
N ASP A 117 5.62 -18.31 -5.24
CA ASP A 117 6.55 -18.59 -4.13
C ASP A 117 8.03 -18.59 -4.53
N PHE A 118 8.35 -18.66 -5.82
CA PHE A 118 9.74 -18.56 -6.29
C PHE A 118 10.27 -17.12 -6.34
N TYR A 119 9.42 -16.12 -6.11
CA TYR A 119 9.75 -14.70 -6.23
C TYR A 119 9.69 -13.92 -4.91
N PRO A 120 10.31 -14.39 -3.79
CA PRO A 120 10.37 -13.57 -2.59
C PRO A 120 11.12 -12.26 -2.87
N PHE A 121 10.60 -11.16 -2.35
CA PHE A 121 11.10 -9.81 -2.64
C PHE A 121 12.59 -9.63 -2.32
N THR A 122 13.10 -10.34 -1.30
CA THR A 122 14.51 -10.32 -0.92
C THR A 122 15.45 -10.79 -2.05
N LYS A 123 15.01 -11.68 -2.94
CA LYS A 123 15.79 -12.04 -4.14
C LYS A 123 15.96 -10.84 -5.06
N PHE A 124 14.89 -10.07 -5.28
CA PHE A 124 14.95 -8.85 -6.09
C PHE A 124 15.89 -7.83 -5.46
N THR A 125 15.76 -7.57 -4.16
CA THR A 125 16.63 -6.59 -3.48
C THR A 125 18.10 -6.97 -3.58
N ASN A 126 18.45 -8.26 -3.41
CA ASN A 126 19.85 -8.71 -3.46
C ASN A 126 20.51 -8.54 -4.84
N VAL A 127 19.72 -8.53 -5.92
CA VAL A 127 20.24 -8.40 -7.29
C VAL A 127 20.22 -6.94 -7.75
N TYR A 128 19.12 -6.23 -7.49
CA TYR A 128 18.85 -4.93 -8.12
C TYR A 128 19.14 -3.73 -7.20
N PHE A 129 19.06 -3.89 -5.87
CA PHE A 129 19.39 -2.77 -4.98
C PHE A 129 20.89 -2.53 -4.98
N LYS A 130 21.31 -1.27 -5.14
CA LYS A 130 22.73 -0.92 -5.26
C LYS A 130 23.38 -0.66 -3.92
N SER A 131 23.00 0.43 -3.25
CA SER A 131 23.69 0.92 -2.05
C SER A 131 22.83 0.84 -0.80
N HIS A 132 21.78 0.01 -0.84
CA HIS A 132 20.81 -0.07 0.24
C HIS A 132 20.59 -1.52 0.68
N LEU A 133 20.83 -1.75 1.97
CA LEU A 133 20.32 -2.91 2.64
C LEU A 133 18.80 -2.81 2.76
N TRP A 134 18.14 -3.96 2.61
CA TRP A 134 16.71 -4.12 2.78
C TRP A 134 16.29 -3.81 4.21
N GLY A 135 15.44 -2.79 4.38
CA GLY A 135 15.01 -2.32 5.68
C GLY A 135 14.65 -0.84 5.67
N MET A 136 13.56 -0.51 6.36
CA MET A 136 13.02 0.85 6.46
C MET A 136 14.13 1.87 6.77
N LYS A 137 14.03 3.07 6.18
CA LYS A 137 14.96 4.18 6.44
C LYS A 137 14.20 5.34 7.05
N ARG A 138 14.84 5.99 8.01
CA ARG A 138 14.29 7.14 8.74
C ARG A 138 14.81 8.46 8.20
N GLU A 139 16.01 8.44 7.65
CA GLU A 139 16.69 9.58 7.06
C GLU A 139 16.58 9.55 5.53
N PRO A 140 16.64 10.71 4.86
CA PRO A 140 16.71 10.77 3.41
C PRO A 140 17.84 9.90 2.83
N ILE A 141 17.53 9.21 1.74
CA ILE A 141 18.51 8.43 0.99
C ILE A 141 19.47 9.37 0.24
N ARG A 142 20.72 8.93 0.07
CA ARG A 142 21.77 9.66 -0.66
C ARG A 142 22.02 9.12 -2.06
N THR A 143 21.49 7.94 -2.35
CA THR A 143 21.56 7.24 -3.63
C THR A 143 20.18 6.65 -3.92
N PRO A 144 19.78 6.46 -5.18
CA PRO A 144 18.60 5.69 -5.53
C PRO A 144 18.74 4.20 -5.16
N PHE A 145 17.61 3.51 -5.06
CA PHE A 145 17.56 2.07 -4.81
C PHE A 145 18.02 1.30 -6.04
N LEU A 146 17.49 1.68 -7.20
CA LEU A 146 17.77 1.08 -8.50
C LEU A 146 18.74 1.94 -9.29
N ALA A 147 19.49 1.32 -10.20
CA ALA A 147 20.38 2.05 -11.10
C ALA A 147 19.58 3.03 -11.98
N LYS A 148 20.10 4.25 -12.15
CA LYS A 148 19.51 5.30 -13.00
C LYS A 148 20.49 5.67 -14.10
N ALA A 149 19.98 5.73 -15.33
CA ALA A 149 20.77 6.10 -16.50
C ALA A 149 20.92 7.62 -16.65
N ARG A 150 19.90 8.39 -16.20
CA ARG A 150 19.89 9.85 -16.27
C ARG A 150 20.06 10.47 -14.90
N ASP A 151 20.83 11.55 -14.82
CA ASP A 151 21.01 12.33 -13.59
C ASP A 151 19.71 12.96 -13.07
N ALA A 152 18.78 13.26 -13.98
CA ALA A 152 17.44 13.73 -13.63
C ALA A 152 16.67 12.67 -12.83
N ASP A 153 16.63 11.41 -13.32
CA ASP A 153 15.95 10.32 -12.61
C ASP A 153 16.66 9.99 -11.29
N TYR A 154 17.98 10.11 -11.24
CA TYR A 154 18.75 9.97 -10.01
C TYR A 154 18.28 10.99 -8.97
N SER A 155 18.24 12.26 -9.34
CA SER A 155 17.83 13.36 -8.47
C SER A 155 16.36 13.24 -8.04
N ASP A 156 15.48 12.89 -8.98
CA ASP A 156 14.06 12.68 -8.73
C ASP A 156 13.83 11.50 -7.77
N SER A 157 14.62 10.43 -7.86
CA SER A 157 14.52 9.29 -6.93
C SER A 157 14.77 9.72 -5.49
N LEU A 158 15.75 10.61 -5.25
CA LEU A 158 16.04 11.15 -3.92
C LEU A 158 14.94 12.10 -3.45
N ALA A 159 14.44 12.95 -4.34
CA ALA A 159 13.37 13.89 -4.03
C ALA A 159 12.06 13.17 -3.68
N VAL A 160 11.69 12.12 -4.43
CA VAL A 160 10.51 11.31 -4.15
C VAL A 160 10.64 10.60 -2.81
N PHE A 161 11.82 10.08 -2.45
CA PHE A 161 12.01 9.46 -1.15
C PHE A 161 11.77 10.45 0.01
N LYS A 162 12.23 11.70 -0.11
CA LYS A 162 11.93 12.76 0.88
C LYS A 162 10.42 13.00 1.00
N LEU A 163 9.70 12.99 -0.13
CA LEU A 163 8.25 13.14 -0.13
C LEU A 163 7.55 11.93 0.51
N ILE A 164 8.01 10.70 0.27
CA ILE A 164 7.51 9.49 0.94
C ILE A 164 7.74 9.60 2.45
N LEU A 165 8.92 10.05 2.89
CA LEU A 165 9.18 10.29 4.31
C LEU A 165 8.22 11.32 4.89
N ARG A 166 7.99 12.46 4.23
CA ARG A 166 6.99 13.44 4.66
C ARG A 166 5.60 12.82 4.71
N PHE A 167 5.17 12.14 3.64
CA PHE A 167 3.85 11.52 3.57
C PHE A 167 3.60 10.56 4.73
N MET A 168 4.59 9.75 5.10
CA MET A 168 4.43 8.73 6.13
C MET A 168 4.57 9.25 7.57
N ASN A 169 5.34 10.31 7.79
CA ASN A 169 5.75 10.73 9.14
C ASN A 169 5.26 12.13 9.53
N ASP A 170 4.83 12.98 8.60
CA ASP A 170 4.38 14.34 8.89
C ASP A 170 2.93 14.32 9.41
N THR A 171 2.77 14.36 10.73
CA THR A 171 1.45 14.39 11.38
C THR A 171 0.66 15.69 11.14
N SER A 172 1.30 16.75 10.65
CA SER A 172 0.60 17.98 10.26
C SER A 172 -0.03 17.87 8.86
N LEU A 173 0.34 16.85 8.10
CA LEU A 173 -0.18 16.57 6.78
C LEU A 173 -1.52 15.80 6.89
N ALA A 174 -2.62 16.53 6.71
CA ALA A 174 -3.97 15.99 6.73
C ALA A 174 -4.85 16.59 5.60
N GLY A 175 -5.93 15.89 5.28
CA GLY A 175 -6.94 16.35 4.32
C GLY A 175 -6.35 16.62 2.94
N THR A 176 -6.74 17.72 2.30
CA THR A 176 -6.33 18.08 0.93
C THR A 176 -4.81 18.09 0.74
N ARG A 177 -4.03 18.56 1.73
CA ARG A 177 -2.56 18.61 1.59
C ARG A 177 -1.95 17.21 1.55
N GLU A 178 -2.51 16.27 2.29
CA GLU A 178 -2.09 14.87 2.29
C GLU A 178 -2.35 14.22 0.93
N THR A 179 -3.57 14.36 0.43
CA THR A 179 -3.99 13.90 -0.89
C THR A 179 -3.09 14.47 -1.99
N VAL A 180 -2.90 15.79 -2.03
CA VAL A 180 -2.08 16.46 -3.04
C VAL A 180 -0.62 16.01 -3.01
N LEU A 181 -0.04 15.81 -1.83
CA LEU A 181 1.34 15.34 -1.71
C LEU A 181 1.50 13.92 -2.27
N ALA A 182 0.58 13.02 -1.93
CA ALA A 182 0.58 11.66 -2.44
C ALA A 182 0.32 11.62 -3.95
N ASP A 183 -0.66 12.38 -4.44
CA ASP A 183 -0.96 12.47 -5.86
C ASP A 183 0.24 13.01 -6.65
N TYR A 184 1.01 13.94 -6.07
CA TYR A 184 2.26 14.42 -6.68
C TYR A 184 3.30 13.29 -6.80
N ILE A 185 3.45 12.45 -5.77
CA ILE A 185 4.33 11.26 -5.82
C ILE A 185 3.85 10.29 -6.91
N VAL A 186 2.55 9.98 -6.94
CA VAL A 186 1.96 9.09 -7.96
C VAL A 186 2.17 9.66 -9.36
N ASN A 187 1.97 10.96 -9.55
CA ASN A 187 2.16 11.65 -10.83
C ASN A 187 3.61 11.60 -11.33
N LYS A 188 4.61 11.54 -10.44
CA LYS A 188 6.01 11.29 -10.85
C LYS A 188 6.17 9.91 -11.51
N GLY A 189 5.50 8.87 -11.00
CA GLY A 189 5.50 7.54 -11.62
C GLY A 189 4.65 7.44 -12.89
N ILE A 190 3.55 8.19 -12.96
CA ILE A 190 2.72 8.32 -14.18
C ILE A 190 3.55 8.94 -15.32
N THR A 191 4.19 10.07 -15.05
CA THR A 191 4.86 10.88 -16.08
C THR A 191 6.25 10.37 -16.46
N ASN A 192 6.90 9.58 -15.59
CA ASN A 192 8.23 9.04 -15.80
C ASN A 192 8.28 7.53 -15.46
N GLU A 193 8.35 6.71 -16.51
CA GLU A 193 8.40 5.25 -16.41
C GLU A 193 9.64 4.75 -15.64
N ASP A 194 10.79 5.42 -15.80
CA ASP A 194 12.05 5.05 -15.13
C ASP A 194 11.98 5.23 -13.60
N LEU A 195 10.97 5.93 -13.07
CA LEU A 195 10.74 6.11 -11.64
C LEU A 195 9.76 5.10 -11.05
N ARG A 196 8.96 4.37 -11.83
CA ARG A 196 7.87 3.51 -11.31
C ARG A 196 8.39 2.46 -10.33
N ASP A 197 9.34 1.63 -10.79
CA ASP A 197 9.92 0.58 -9.95
C ASP A 197 10.69 1.14 -8.76
N GLU A 198 11.29 2.32 -8.91
CA GLU A 198 11.98 3.00 -7.80
C GLU A 198 11.00 3.37 -6.70
N ILE A 199 9.89 4.03 -7.06
CA ILE A 199 8.85 4.46 -6.11
C ILE A 199 8.27 3.22 -5.41
N LEU A 200 7.94 2.17 -6.15
CA LEU A 200 7.40 0.93 -5.60
C LEU A 200 8.41 0.25 -4.65
N CYS A 201 9.69 0.18 -5.03
CA CYS A 201 10.75 -0.39 -4.18
C CYS A 201 10.98 0.44 -2.91
N GLN A 202 10.98 1.76 -3.01
CA GLN A 202 11.10 2.65 -1.87
C GLN A 202 9.93 2.46 -0.89
N LEU A 203 8.70 2.34 -1.41
CA LEU A 203 7.51 2.09 -0.59
C LEU A 203 7.56 0.71 0.08
N CYS A 204 7.87 -0.36 -0.66
CA CYS A 204 8.05 -1.70 -0.10
C CYS A 204 9.11 -1.70 1.03
N ASN A 205 10.20 -0.95 0.87
CA ASN A 205 11.22 -0.83 1.89
C ASN A 205 10.71 -0.11 3.14
N GLN A 206 9.93 0.96 2.96
CA GLN A 206 9.36 1.72 4.07
C GLN A 206 8.24 0.97 4.81
N THR A 207 7.54 0.05 4.15
CA THR A 207 6.52 -0.81 4.77
C THR A 207 7.10 -2.09 5.37
N TRP A 208 8.32 -2.48 5.00
CA TRP A 208 8.97 -3.68 5.51
C TRP A 208 9.34 -3.56 7.00
N ARG A 209 8.71 -4.42 7.81
CA ARG A 209 8.92 -4.54 9.26
C ARG A 209 8.89 -3.20 10.01
N ASN A 210 8.10 -2.24 9.53
CA ASN A 210 8.05 -0.91 10.12
C ASN A 210 7.39 -0.94 11.50
N ASP A 211 8.16 -0.60 12.54
CA ASP A 211 7.71 -0.69 13.93
C ASP A 211 6.58 0.30 14.25
N ASN A 212 6.48 1.39 13.49
CA ASN A 212 5.35 2.31 13.61
C ASN A 212 4.23 1.89 12.65
N GLN A 213 3.23 1.20 13.19
CA GLN A 213 2.09 0.71 12.44
C GLN A 213 1.32 1.84 11.71
N ALA A 214 1.15 3.02 12.30
CA ALA A 214 0.44 4.12 11.67
C ALA A 214 1.21 4.66 10.45
N ASN A 215 2.54 4.80 10.57
CA ASN A 215 3.38 5.21 9.45
C ASN A 215 3.39 4.12 8.37
N ALA A 216 3.45 2.84 8.76
CA ALA A 216 3.39 1.70 7.86
C ALA A 216 2.08 1.68 7.07
N GLU A 217 0.94 1.90 7.73
CA GLU A 217 -0.37 1.98 7.09
C GLU A 217 -0.46 3.12 6.07
N ARG A 218 0.12 4.29 6.38
CA ARG A 218 0.26 5.38 5.38
C ARG A 218 1.12 4.93 4.20
N GLY A 219 2.23 4.22 4.43
CA GLY A 219 3.05 3.64 3.35
C GLY A 219 2.27 2.68 2.45
N TRP A 220 1.45 1.79 3.04
CA TRP A 220 0.59 0.87 2.31
C TRP A 220 -0.49 1.60 1.51
N LEU A 221 -1.12 2.63 2.08
CA LEU A 221 -2.08 3.47 1.36
C LEU A 221 -1.44 4.11 0.11
N LEU A 222 -0.25 4.69 0.26
CA LEU A 222 0.48 5.29 -0.86
C LEU A 222 0.89 4.25 -1.91
N LEU A 223 1.34 3.06 -1.50
CA LEU A 223 1.62 1.95 -2.41
C LEU A 223 0.37 1.54 -3.20
N THR A 224 -0.78 1.39 -2.54
CA THR A 224 -2.05 1.08 -3.21
C THR A 224 -2.48 2.18 -4.18
N ASN A 225 -2.26 3.44 -3.85
CA ASN A 225 -2.50 4.58 -4.75
C ASN A 225 -1.60 4.50 -5.99
N CYS A 226 -0.31 4.21 -5.85
CA CYS A 226 0.60 3.99 -6.99
C CYS A 226 0.10 2.86 -7.90
N LEU A 227 -0.27 1.71 -7.31
CA LEU A 227 -0.80 0.55 -8.04
C LEU A 227 -2.16 0.79 -8.70
N SER A 228 -2.83 1.90 -8.36
CA SER A 228 -4.07 2.32 -9.02
C SER A 228 -3.79 3.04 -10.34
N CYS A 229 -2.57 3.52 -10.58
CA CYS A 229 -2.28 4.43 -11.68
C CYS A 229 -1.18 3.96 -12.62
N PHE A 230 -0.21 3.17 -12.17
CA PHE A 230 0.85 2.65 -13.04
C PHE A 230 1.25 1.21 -12.66
N PRO A 231 1.55 0.35 -13.65
CA PRO A 231 2.04 -0.99 -13.38
C PRO A 231 3.53 -0.97 -12.98
N PRO A 232 4.03 -1.96 -12.21
CA PRO A 232 5.46 -2.23 -12.12
C PRO A 232 6.00 -2.70 -13.48
N SER A 233 7.32 -2.70 -13.65
CA SER A 233 7.94 -3.36 -14.80
C SER A 233 7.70 -4.87 -14.77
N PRO A 234 7.80 -5.56 -15.93
CA PRO A 234 7.76 -7.03 -15.99
C PRO A 234 8.81 -7.69 -15.10
N THR A 235 9.96 -7.04 -14.87
CA THR A 235 11.02 -7.56 -14.01
C THR A 235 10.65 -7.51 -12.52
N LEU A 236 9.93 -6.48 -12.09
CA LEU A 236 9.52 -6.30 -10.70
C LEU A 236 8.20 -7.03 -10.37
N TYR A 237 7.30 -7.19 -11.36
CA TYR A 237 5.91 -7.62 -11.18
C TYR A 237 5.73 -8.82 -10.23
N ASN A 238 6.33 -9.98 -10.52
CA ASN A 238 6.13 -11.19 -9.70
C ASN A 238 6.66 -11.02 -8.28
N TYR A 239 7.78 -10.30 -8.10
CA TYR A 239 8.34 -10.03 -6.78
C TYR A 239 7.43 -9.08 -5.97
N LEU A 240 6.86 -8.07 -6.62
CA LEU A 240 5.92 -7.16 -5.98
C LEU A 240 4.60 -7.85 -5.64
N LEU A 241 4.07 -8.67 -6.55
CA LEU A 241 2.87 -9.47 -6.30
C LEU A 241 3.09 -10.41 -5.10
N LYS A 242 4.26 -11.05 -5.02
CA LYS A 242 4.64 -11.87 -3.87
C LYS A 242 4.78 -11.03 -2.59
N TYR A 243 5.42 -9.88 -2.66
CA TYR A 243 5.57 -8.97 -1.52
C TYR A 243 4.22 -8.56 -0.90
N VAL A 244 3.27 -8.12 -1.73
CA VAL A 244 1.94 -7.71 -1.23
C VAL A 244 1.14 -8.91 -0.73
N THR A 245 1.37 -10.11 -1.28
CA THR A 245 0.75 -11.34 -0.81
C THR A 245 1.21 -11.73 0.59
N ASP A 246 2.51 -11.62 0.85
CA ASP A 246 3.12 -12.09 2.10
C ASP A 246 3.07 -11.06 3.24
N HIS A 247 3.09 -9.77 2.90
CA HIS A 247 3.40 -8.72 3.89
C HIS A 247 2.35 -7.63 4.01
N ALA A 248 1.35 -7.58 3.12
CA ALA A 248 0.32 -6.56 3.24
C ALA A 248 -0.55 -6.81 4.49
N PRO A 249 -0.88 -5.75 5.26
CA PRO A 249 -1.78 -5.87 6.39
C PRO A 249 -3.21 -6.24 5.92
N PRO A 250 -4.07 -6.72 6.84
CA PRO A 250 -5.42 -7.15 6.51
C PRO A 250 -6.21 -6.13 5.67
N GLY A 251 -6.79 -6.60 4.58
CA GLY A 251 -7.52 -5.80 3.59
C GLY A 251 -6.66 -5.26 2.44
N TYR A 252 -5.39 -4.92 2.68
CA TYR A 252 -4.51 -4.41 1.62
C TYR A 252 -4.00 -5.50 0.68
N GLY A 253 -3.79 -6.74 1.16
CA GLY A 253 -3.28 -7.83 0.33
C GLY A 253 -4.16 -8.10 -0.90
N ALA A 254 -5.44 -8.39 -0.69
CA ALA A 254 -6.40 -8.63 -1.77
C ALA A 254 -6.59 -7.40 -2.68
N LEU A 255 -6.59 -6.19 -2.10
CA LEU A 255 -6.74 -4.95 -2.88
C LEU A 255 -5.54 -4.70 -3.81
N CYS A 256 -4.32 -4.84 -3.29
CA CYS A 256 -3.10 -4.69 -4.09
C CYS A 256 -2.93 -5.80 -5.12
N GLN A 257 -3.25 -7.06 -4.76
CA GLN A 257 -3.27 -8.17 -5.71
C GLN A 257 -4.23 -7.91 -6.86
N GLY A 258 -5.46 -7.50 -6.57
CA GLY A 258 -6.46 -7.16 -7.58
C GLY A 258 -5.94 -6.07 -8.52
N LYS A 259 -5.40 -4.97 -7.99
CA LYS A 259 -4.83 -3.89 -8.80
C LYS A 259 -3.66 -4.36 -9.68
N LEU A 260 -2.77 -5.20 -9.16
CA LEU A 260 -1.64 -5.75 -9.94
C LEU A 260 -2.12 -6.68 -11.05
N LEU A 261 -3.06 -7.58 -10.75
CA LEU A 261 -3.60 -8.54 -11.71
C LEU A 261 -4.39 -7.83 -12.82
N SER A 262 -5.25 -6.86 -12.45
CA SER A 262 -5.97 -6.02 -13.42
C SER A 262 -5.01 -5.22 -14.29
N ALA A 263 -3.95 -4.63 -13.71
CA ALA A 263 -2.94 -3.92 -14.48
C ALA A 263 -2.20 -4.84 -15.46
N GLN A 264 -1.83 -6.06 -15.03
CA GLN A 264 -1.10 -7.03 -15.84
C GLN A 264 -1.95 -7.63 -16.97
N ALA A 265 -3.27 -7.72 -16.77
CA ALA A 265 -4.20 -8.16 -17.81
C ALA A 265 -4.25 -7.18 -18.99
N ARG A 266 -3.75 -5.95 -18.81
CA ARG A 266 -3.61 -4.97 -19.89
C ARG A 266 -2.39 -5.26 -20.73
N SER A 267 -2.58 -5.34 -22.04
CA SER A 267 -1.55 -5.73 -23.02
C SER A 267 -0.51 -4.65 -23.30
N ASP A 268 -0.76 -3.40 -22.89
CA ASP A 268 0.01 -2.24 -23.30
C ASP A 268 0.96 -1.69 -22.21
N GLY A 269 0.80 -2.11 -20.95
CA GLY A 269 1.59 -1.60 -19.82
C GLY A 269 1.45 -0.08 -19.62
N VAL A 270 0.38 0.51 -20.18
CA VAL A 270 0.17 1.95 -20.18
C VAL A 270 -0.30 2.38 -18.79
N ALA A 271 0.32 3.44 -18.27
CA ALA A 271 -0.14 4.06 -17.05
C ALA A 271 -1.37 4.92 -17.33
N ARG A 272 -2.19 5.13 -16.31
CA ARG A 272 -3.25 6.13 -16.32
C ARG A 272 -2.71 7.53 -16.63
N THR A 273 -3.59 8.42 -17.08
CA THR A 273 -3.24 9.82 -17.36
C THR A 273 -3.18 10.65 -16.08
N PHE A 274 -4.04 10.35 -15.10
CA PHE A 274 -4.21 11.15 -13.90
C PHE A 274 -3.96 10.34 -12.60
N PRO A 275 -3.64 11.01 -11.47
CA PRO A 275 -3.55 10.39 -10.15
C PRO A 275 -4.92 9.83 -9.68
N PRO A 276 -5.01 9.16 -8.51
CA PRO A 276 -6.24 8.54 -8.05
C PRO A 276 -7.38 9.54 -7.84
N SER A 277 -8.60 9.12 -8.17
CA SER A 277 -9.84 9.85 -7.86
C SER A 277 -10.16 9.90 -6.37
N ALA A 278 -11.06 10.80 -5.98
CA ALA A 278 -11.62 10.85 -4.64
C ALA A 278 -12.30 9.51 -4.24
N LEU A 279 -12.90 8.82 -5.22
CA LEU A 279 -13.48 7.49 -5.04
C LEU A 279 -12.40 6.45 -4.74
N GLU A 280 -11.29 6.48 -5.47
CA GLU A 280 -10.14 5.59 -5.23
C GLU A 280 -9.49 5.87 -3.88
N TRP A 281 -9.28 7.14 -3.52
CA TRP A 281 -8.75 7.53 -2.21
C TRP A 281 -9.59 6.96 -1.07
N ARG A 282 -10.91 7.06 -1.16
CA ARG A 282 -11.83 6.50 -0.17
C ARG A 282 -11.76 4.98 -0.13
N THR A 283 -11.72 4.36 -1.30
CA THR A 283 -11.72 2.90 -1.45
C THR A 283 -10.43 2.29 -0.93
N ASN A 284 -9.28 2.90 -1.25
CA ASN A 284 -7.95 2.49 -0.80
C ASN A 284 -7.79 2.71 0.71
N THR A 285 -8.36 3.78 1.27
CA THR A 285 -8.38 4.02 2.72
C THR A 285 -9.25 2.99 3.45
N ARG A 286 -10.43 2.66 2.90
CA ARG A 286 -11.38 1.71 3.50
C ARG A 286 -11.11 0.25 3.15
N ARG A 287 -10.12 -0.01 2.28
CA ARG A 287 -9.73 -1.35 1.82
C ARG A 287 -10.92 -2.10 1.18
N GLY A 288 -11.71 -1.37 0.41
CA GLY A 288 -13.00 -1.83 -0.14
C GLY A 288 -13.00 -2.01 -1.66
N LYS A 289 -14.21 -2.21 -2.20
CA LYS A 289 -14.52 -2.16 -3.64
C LYS A 289 -15.22 -0.84 -3.97
N MET A 290 -15.24 -0.47 -5.24
CA MET A 290 -15.91 0.72 -5.74
C MET A 290 -16.83 0.42 -6.92
N ALA A 291 -17.77 1.33 -7.17
CA ALA A 291 -18.76 1.22 -8.23
C ALA A 291 -19.12 2.62 -8.72
N LEU A 292 -19.57 2.72 -9.96
CA LEU A 292 -20.09 3.94 -10.56
C LEU A 292 -21.53 3.72 -11.01
N GLU A 293 -22.31 4.80 -10.97
CA GLU A 293 -23.67 4.82 -11.52
C GLU A 293 -23.59 5.28 -12.98
N ALA A 294 -24.09 4.43 -13.88
CA ALA A 294 -24.21 4.71 -15.30
C ALA A 294 -25.64 5.16 -15.62
N PHE A 295 -25.79 6.34 -16.24
CA PHE A 295 -27.07 6.84 -16.74
C PHE A 295 -27.21 6.50 -18.22
N CYS A 296 -28.36 5.97 -18.62
CA CYS A 296 -28.66 5.67 -20.01
C CYS A 296 -29.61 6.72 -20.62
N PRO A 297 -29.63 6.88 -21.95
CA PRO A 297 -30.52 7.83 -22.63
C PRO A 297 -32.01 7.61 -22.39
N ASP A 298 -32.43 6.41 -21.97
CA ASP A 298 -33.82 6.10 -21.62
C ASP A 298 -34.22 6.58 -20.21
N GLY A 299 -33.37 7.37 -19.55
CA GLY A 299 -33.61 7.96 -18.23
C GLY A 299 -33.40 7.00 -17.06
N LYS A 300 -33.00 5.75 -17.31
CA LYS A 300 -32.71 4.76 -16.25
C LYS A 300 -31.22 4.75 -15.91
N SER A 301 -30.91 4.42 -14.67
CA SER A 301 -29.53 4.24 -14.19
C SER A 301 -29.26 2.82 -13.69
N THR A 302 -27.99 2.43 -13.75
CA THR A 302 -27.50 1.15 -13.23
C THR A 302 -26.18 1.37 -12.51
N VAL A 303 -26.03 0.80 -11.31
CA VAL A 303 -24.76 0.82 -10.58
C VAL A 303 -23.92 -0.40 -10.95
N VAL A 304 -22.68 -0.17 -11.35
CA VAL A 304 -21.75 -1.18 -11.87
C VAL A 304 -20.44 -1.13 -11.09
N GLU A 305 -19.92 -2.29 -10.70
CA GLU A 305 -18.60 -2.39 -10.04
C GLU A 305 -17.52 -1.92 -11.02
N VAL A 306 -16.56 -1.15 -10.51
CA VAL A 306 -15.38 -0.73 -11.29
C VAL A 306 -14.12 -0.92 -10.45
N ASP A 307 -13.00 -1.10 -11.13
CA ASP A 307 -11.67 -1.02 -10.54
C ASP A 307 -10.87 0.15 -11.13
N SER A 308 -9.61 0.30 -10.69
CA SER A 308 -8.76 1.41 -11.14
C SER A 308 -8.37 1.33 -12.62
N TRP A 309 -8.50 0.15 -13.23
CA TRP A 309 -8.03 -0.16 -14.59
C TRP A 309 -9.18 -0.35 -15.58
N THR A 310 -10.42 -0.19 -15.13
CA THR A 310 -11.63 -0.31 -15.94
C THR A 310 -11.67 0.78 -17.00
N THR A 311 -11.87 0.37 -18.25
CA THR A 311 -11.98 1.25 -19.41
C THR A 311 -13.42 1.73 -19.63
N GLY A 312 -13.59 2.77 -20.46
CA GLY A 312 -14.91 3.26 -20.87
C GLY A 312 -15.76 2.18 -21.54
N SER A 313 -15.15 1.38 -22.42
CA SER A 313 -15.78 0.25 -23.11
C SER A 313 -16.25 -0.83 -22.15
N GLU A 314 -15.38 -1.25 -21.21
CA GLU A 314 -15.72 -2.27 -20.22
C GLU A 314 -16.84 -1.80 -19.28
N PHE A 315 -16.78 -0.54 -18.83
CA PHE A 315 -17.81 0.04 -17.97
C PHE A 315 -19.16 0.13 -18.69
N ALA A 316 -19.18 0.64 -19.93
CA ALA A 316 -20.39 0.75 -20.74
C ALA A 316 -21.00 -0.64 -21.02
N GLY A 317 -20.18 -1.60 -21.45
CA GLY A 317 -20.61 -2.97 -21.72
C GLY A 317 -21.19 -3.64 -20.46
N ALA A 318 -20.55 -3.47 -19.31
CA ALA A 318 -21.05 -4.02 -18.05
C ALA A 318 -22.37 -3.36 -17.60
N ALA A 319 -22.56 -2.05 -17.82
CA ALA A 319 -23.81 -1.35 -17.55
C ALA A 319 -24.97 -1.84 -18.42
N LEU A 320 -24.72 -2.07 -19.71
CA LEU A 320 -25.69 -2.62 -20.65
C LEU A 320 -26.03 -4.09 -20.33
N GLN A 321 -25.02 -4.90 -20.03
CA GLN A 321 -25.22 -6.30 -19.64
C GLN A 321 -26.03 -6.44 -18.35
N ALA A 322 -25.79 -5.56 -17.37
CA ALA A 322 -26.58 -5.53 -16.13
C ALA A 322 -28.06 -5.21 -16.36
N ARG A 323 -28.40 -4.65 -17.53
CA ARG A 323 -29.77 -4.38 -17.99
C ARG A 323 -30.35 -5.45 -18.92
N GLY A 324 -29.62 -6.55 -19.14
CA GLY A 324 -30.05 -7.64 -20.03
C GLY A 324 -29.88 -7.33 -21.51
N ILE A 325 -29.09 -6.31 -21.86
CA ILE A 325 -28.73 -6.02 -23.25
C ILE A 325 -27.49 -6.84 -23.57
N GLU A 326 -27.61 -7.73 -24.56
CA GLU A 326 -26.46 -8.45 -25.12
C GLU A 326 -25.61 -7.47 -25.93
N SER A 327 -24.69 -6.81 -25.25
CA SER A 327 -23.66 -5.99 -25.88
C SER A 327 -22.33 -6.74 -25.82
N SER A 328 -21.64 -6.87 -26.95
CA SER A 328 -20.18 -7.07 -26.90
C SER A 328 -19.57 -5.88 -26.15
N SER A 329 -18.48 -6.10 -25.42
CA SER A 329 -17.75 -5.02 -24.73
C SER A 329 -17.11 -4.02 -25.69
N SER A 330 -17.18 -4.25 -27.00
CA SER A 330 -16.64 -3.41 -28.06
C SER A 330 -17.70 -2.49 -28.67
N GLY A 331 -17.36 -1.22 -28.92
CA GLY A 331 -18.21 -0.27 -29.65
C GLY A 331 -19.10 0.62 -28.80
N TRP A 332 -19.08 0.45 -27.47
CA TRP A 332 -19.73 1.33 -26.51
C TRP A 332 -18.69 2.14 -25.75
N THR A 333 -19.06 3.33 -25.32
CA THR A 333 -18.26 4.13 -24.38
C THR A 333 -19.19 4.96 -23.51
N VAL A 334 -18.61 5.73 -22.60
CA VAL A 334 -19.32 6.66 -21.74
C VAL A 334 -18.87 8.09 -21.96
N ALA A 335 -19.71 9.01 -21.52
CA ALA A 335 -19.37 10.42 -21.43
C ALA A 335 -19.78 10.93 -20.05
N LEU A 336 -19.08 11.96 -19.57
CA LEU A 336 -19.43 12.66 -18.33
C LEU A 336 -20.24 13.88 -18.71
N ALA A 337 -21.48 13.95 -18.21
CA ALA A 337 -22.34 15.11 -18.37
C ALA A 337 -22.21 16.00 -17.12
N GLU A 338 -21.87 17.28 -17.33
CA GLU A 338 -21.79 18.29 -16.27
C GLU A 338 -22.46 19.58 -16.75
N HIS A 339 -23.63 19.89 -16.18
CA HIS A 339 -24.47 20.99 -16.64
C HIS A 339 -24.76 20.89 -18.16
N GLU A 340 -24.44 21.93 -18.93
CA GLU A 340 -24.61 22.01 -20.39
C GLU A 340 -23.40 21.47 -21.17
N ARG A 341 -22.48 20.75 -20.52
CA ARG A 341 -21.25 20.22 -21.13
C ARG A 341 -21.21 18.71 -21.12
N LEU A 342 -20.72 18.16 -22.22
CA LEU A 342 -20.44 16.74 -22.36
C LEU A 342 -18.94 16.54 -22.58
N TYR A 343 -18.38 15.59 -21.83
CA TYR A 343 -16.99 15.17 -21.90
C TYR A 343 -16.93 13.73 -22.40
N GLU A 344 -16.52 13.54 -23.65
CA GLU A 344 -16.49 12.22 -24.29
C GLU A 344 -15.20 11.47 -23.95
N LEU A 345 -15.32 10.17 -23.66
CA LEU A 345 -14.20 9.28 -23.38
C LEU A 345 -14.04 8.28 -24.54
N PRO A 346 -12.86 8.15 -25.16
CA PRO A 346 -12.59 7.01 -26.03
C PRO A 346 -12.65 5.70 -25.24
N GLY A 347 -13.27 4.67 -25.80
CA GLY A 347 -13.59 3.44 -25.06
C GLY A 347 -12.39 2.71 -24.43
N GLU A 348 -11.18 2.87 -24.99
CA GLU A 348 -9.93 2.26 -24.47
C GLU A 348 -9.33 3.01 -23.27
N GLU A 349 -9.75 4.26 -23.04
CA GLU A 349 -9.29 5.09 -21.94
C GLU A 349 -9.96 4.68 -20.63
N TYR A 350 -9.30 4.99 -19.51
CA TYR A 350 -9.77 4.61 -18.19
C TYR A 350 -10.95 5.46 -17.74
N VAL A 351 -12.05 4.82 -17.30
CA VAL A 351 -13.28 5.52 -16.91
C VAL A 351 -13.04 6.50 -15.77
N LEU A 352 -12.11 6.20 -14.86
CA LEU A 352 -11.77 7.07 -13.74
C LEU A 352 -10.93 8.27 -14.16
N ASP A 353 -10.19 8.22 -15.28
CA ASP A 353 -9.45 9.41 -15.78
C ASP A 353 -10.43 10.52 -16.19
N LEU A 354 -11.62 10.16 -16.69
CA LEU A 354 -12.70 11.11 -16.99
C LEU A 354 -13.17 11.85 -15.73
N VAL A 355 -13.27 11.15 -14.61
CA VAL A 355 -13.68 11.71 -13.31
C VAL A 355 -12.57 12.58 -12.73
N VAL A 356 -11.32 12.08 -12.72
CA VAL A 356 -10.20 12.78 -12.09
C VAL A 356 -9.90 14.11 -12.77
N GLN A 357 -10.09 14.23 -14.08
CA GLN A 357 -9.91 15.49 -14.79
C GLN A 357 -10.70 16.65 -14.15
N ARG A 358 -11.85 16.35 -13.52
CA ARG A 358 -12.67 17.33 -12.81
C ARG A 358 -12.22 17.54 -11.37
N GLU A 359 -11.58 16.56 -10.77
CA GLU A 359 -11.16 16.56 -9.36
C GLU A 359 -9.77 17.17 -9.15
N LEU A 360 -8.99 17.41 -10.20
CA LEU A 360 -7.63 17.92 -10.07
C LEU A 360 -7.59 19.28 -9.35
N PRO A 361 -6.67 19.46 -8.39
CA PRO A 361 -6.50 20.74 -7.74
C PRO A 361 -5.91 21.78 -8.69
N PRO A 362 -6.15 23.08 -8.44
CA PRO A 362 -5.62 24.14 -9.28
C PRO A 362 -4.09 24.08 -9.33
N ALA A 363 -3.53 24.30 -10.52
CA ALA A 363 -2.10 24.26 -10.81
C ALA A 363 -1.41 22.89 -10.60
N PHE A 364 -2.16 21.80 -10.41
CA PHE A 364 -1.58 20.47 -10.35
C PHE A 364 -0.88 20.11 -11.69
N PRO A 365 0.35 19.57 -11.67
CA PRO A 365 1.14 19.33 -12.89
C PRO A 365 0.75 18.01 -13.58
N ALA A 366 -0.55 17.79 -13.79
CA ALA A 366 -1.03 16.66 -14.58
C ALA A 366 -0.88 16.97 -16.08
N ARG A 367 -0.67 15.92 -16.87
CA ARG A 367 -0.70 16.05 -18.33
C ARG A 367 -2.13 16.33 -18.80
N ALA A 368 -2.27 17.15 -19.85
CA ALA A 368 -3.55 17.27 -20.53
C ALA A 368 -3.89 15.93 -21.20
N SER A 369 -5.14 15.46 -21.07
CA SER A 369 -5.60 14.31 -21.84
C SER A 369 -5.93 14.76 -23.27
N PRO A 370 -5.25 14.26 -24.31
CA PRO A 370 -5.56 14.58 -25.70
C PRO A 370 -6.83 13.87 -26.21
N ALA A 371 -7.33 12.89 -25.43
CA ALA A 371 -8.43 12.00 -25.79
C ALA A 371 -9.81 12.53 -25.40
N LEU A 372 -9.88 13.45 -24.43
CA LEU A 372 -11.14 13.98 -23.90
C LEU A 372 -11.63 15.15 -24.74
N ARG A 373 -12.71 14.94 -25.51
CA ARG A 373 -13.34 15.98 -26.33
C ARG A 373 -14.39 16.72 -25.51
N ASN A 374 -14.42 18.04 -25.66
CA ASN A 374 -15.40 18.92 -25.01
C ASN A 374 -16.41 19.41 -26.06
N GLY A 375 -17.71 19.21 -25.80
CA GLY A 375 -18.79 19.70 -26.66
C GLY A 375 -20.01 20.21 -25.87
N PRO A 376 -20.88 21.04 -26.49
CA PRO A 376 -22.17 21.41 -25.91
C PRO A 376 -23.09 20.19 -25.79
N ALA A 377 -23.81 20.05 -24.66
CA ALA A 377 -24.69 18.91 -24.41
C ALA A 377 -25.82 18.75 -25.45
N SER A 378 -26.21 19.83 -26.14
CA SER A 378 -27.26 19.85 -27.17
C SER A 378 -26.88 19.17 -28.50
N GLU A 379 -25.60 18.81 -28.72
CA GLU A 379 -25.15 18.12 -29.96
C GLU A 379 -25.05 16.59 -29.80
N GLY A 380 -25.25 16.05 -28.59
CA GLY A 380 -25.01 14.63 -28.26
C GLY A 380 -26.04 13.61 -28.80
N VAL A 381 -27.07 14.06 -29.54
CA VAL A 381 -28.02 13.18 -30.24
C VAL A 381 -28.44 13.82 -31.56
N SER A 382 -27.48 14.23 -32.40
CA SER A 382 -27.79 14.45 -33.82
C SER A 382 -27.71 13.11 -34.54
N ASP A 383 -28.83 12.69 -35.12
CA ASP A 383 -29.00 11.60 -36.07
C ASP A 383 -27.70 11.30 -36.83
N ALA A 384 -27.16 10.09 -36.65
CA ALA A 384 -25.97 9.62 -37.33
C ALA A 384 -26.30 9.43 -38.82
N GLY A 385 -26.42 10.55 -39.53
CA GLY A 385 -26.36 10.59 -40.98
C GLY A 385 -25.04 9.96 -41.41
N ALA A 386 -25.16 8.91 -42.21
CA ALA A 386 -24.08 8.10 -42.75
C ALA A 386 -22.93 8.95 -43.31
N ALA A 387 -21.96 9.29 -42.48
CA ALA A 387 -20.65 9.71 -42.92
C ALA A 387 -19.83 8.43 -43.18
N PRO A 388 -19.27 8.25 -44.39
CA PRO A 388 -18.51 7.05 -44.70
C PRO A 388 -17.32 6.95 -43.74
N PHE A 389 -17.18 5.80 -43.09
CA PHE A 389 -15.99 5.42 -42.33
C PHE A 389 -14.77 5.55 -43.26
N THR A 390 -14.02 6.63 -43.14
CA THR A 390 -12.68 6.70 -43.69
C THR A 390 -11.78 5.95 -42.72
N GLU A 391 -11.40 4.72 -43.09
CA GLU A 391 -10.34 3.98 -42.42
C GLU A 391 -9.10 4.88 -42.31
N SER A 392 -8.79 5.32 -41.09
CA SER A 392 -7.46 5.83 -40.80
C SER A 392 -6.50 4.64 -40.80
N PRO A 393 -5.34 4.72 -41.47
CA PRO A 393 -4.46 3.57 -41.59
C PRO A 393 -4.02 3.13 -40.20
N VAL A 394 -4.29 1.85 -39.89
CA VAL A 394 -3.75 1.15 -38.73
C VAL A 394 -2.23 1.15 -38.86
N VAL A 395 -1.56 2.12 -38.21
CA VAL A 395 -0.12 2.03 -38.01
C VAL A 395 0.08 0.95 -36.97
N ALA A 396 0.32 -0.28 -37.44
CA ALA A 396 0.78 -1.37 -36.59
C ALA A 396 2.02 -0.91 -35.83
N ARG A 397 1.87 -0.58 -34.54
CA ARG A 397 2.99 -0.36 -33.64
C ARG A 397 3.76 -1.67 -33.58
N ARG A 398 4.87 -1.72 -34.30
CA ARG A 398 5.80 -2.84 -34.36
C ARG A 398 6.14 -3.23 -32.92
N ALA A 399 5.77 -4.45 -32.52
CA ALA A 399 6.21 -5.03 -31.26
C ALA A 399 7.75 -4.94 -31.22
N ARG A 400 8.29 -4.23 -30.24
CA ARG A 400 9.75 -4.24 -30.03
C ARG A 400 10.09 -5.62 -29.50
N SER A 401 10.91 -6.36 -30.26
CA SER A 401 11.48 -7.63 -29.80
C SER A 401 12.19 -7.41 -28.47
N PRO A 402 12.08 -8.33 -27.49
CA PRO A 402 12.89 -8.27 -26.28
C PRO A 402 14.38 -8.27 -26.67
N PRO A 403 15.25 -7.52 -25.96
CA PRO A 403 16.68 -7.62 -26.17
C PRO A 403 17.12 -9.07 -25.89
N ALA A 404 17.87 -9.64 -26.83
CA ALA A 404 18.40 -10.98 -26.70
C ALA A 404 19.26 -11.07 -25.42
N LEU A 405 18.84 -11.91 -24.47
CA LEU A 405 19.67 -12.34 -23.36
C LEU A 405 20.92 -13.01 -23.93
N THR A 406 22.04 -12.30 -23.92
CA THR A 406 23.32 -12.85 -24.36
C THR A 406 23.69 -14.02 -23.46
N ARG A 407 23.86 -15.21 -24.06
CA ARG A 407 24.24 -16.51 -23.45
C ARG A 407 25.43 -16.49 -22.46
N LYS A 408 26.14 -15.37 -22.32
CA LYS A 408 27.23 -15.20 -21.33
C LYS A 408 26.71 -15.04 -19.90
N LEU A 409 25.61 -14.31 -19.68
CA LEU A 409 25.08 -14.06 -18.32
C LEU A 409 24.50 -15.32 -17.67
N SER A 410 23.95 -16.24 -18.47
CA SER A 410 23.43 -17.53 -17.97
C SER A 410 24.54 -18.45 -17.45
N ARG A 411 25.77 -18.34 -17.98
CA ARG A 411 26.87 -19.24 -17.62
C ARG A 411 27.59 -18.78 -16.35
N GLU A 412 27.77 -17.46 -16.18
CA GLU A 412 28.32 -16.88 -14.94
C GLU A 412 27.35 -17.05 -13.75
N ALA A 413 26.03 -17.01 -13.98
CA ALA A 413 25.04 -17.26 -12.94
C ALA A 413 24.99 -18.75 -12.48
N LEU A 414 25.25 -19.68 -13.40
CA LEU A 414 25.35 -21.12 -13.09
C LEU A 414 26.66 -21.46 -12.37
N GLU A 415 27.78 -20.86 -12.76
CA GLU A 415 29.08 -21.07 -12.10
C GLU A 415 29.13 -20.46 -10.68
N ALA A 416 28.38 -19.39 -10.43
CA ALA A 416 28.22 -18.82 -9.08
C ALA A 416 27.40 -19.72 -8.14
N HIS A 417 26.49 -20.54 -8.67
CA HIS A 417 25.68 -21.49 -7.89
C HIS A 417 26.51 -22.70 -7.41
N ASP A 418 27.40 -23.24 -8.25
CA ASP A 418 28.25 -24.38 -7.90
C ASP A 418 29.36 -24.03 -6.89
N LYS A 419 29.83 -22.77 -6.89
CA LYS A 419 30.81 -22.28 -5.92
C LYS A 419 30.26 -22.11 -4.50
N VAL A 420 28.94 -21.95 -4.35
CA VAL A 420 28.30 -21.80 -3.03
C VAL A 420 27.94 -23.16 -2.41
N MET A 421 27.70 -24.19 -3.23
CA MET A 421 27.40 -25.55 -2.75
C MET A 421 28.63 -26.36 -2.33
N THR A 422 29.84 -25.94 -2.72
CA THR A 422 31.09 -26.68 -2.46
C THR A 422 31.86 -26.19 -1.23
N SER A 423 31.37 -25.18 -0.50
CA SER A 423 31.98 -24.68 0.73
C SER A 423 31.05 -24.82 1.94
N ALA A 424 30.83 -26.04 2.40
CA ALA A 424 30.34 -26.32 3.75
C ALA A 424 31.47 -26.98 4.55
N PRO A 425 31.73 -26.59 5.82
CA PRO A 425 32.77 -27.21 6.61
C PRO A 425 32.29 -28.57 7.15
N ASP A 426 33.16 -29.55 7.00
CA ASP A 426 33.03 -30.94 7.47
C ASP A 426 33.00 -30.97 9.01
N SER A 427 31.87 -31.36 9.59
CA SER A 427 31.74 -31.58 11.04
C SER A 427 32.12 -33.02 11.37
N GLY A 428 33.40 -33.22 11.69
CA GLY A 428 33.94 -34.48 12.19
C GLY A 428 33.28 -34.91 13.49
N ALA A 429 32.86 -36.18 13.53
CA ALA A 429 32.48 -36.90 14.72
C ALA A 429 33.75 -37.33 15.47
N GLU A 430 33.88 -36.94 16.74
CA GLU A 430 34.78 -37.60 17.68
C GLU A 430 33.99 -38.12 18.89
N GLU A 431 33.97 -39.44 18.93
CA GLU A 431 33.68 -40.36 20.02
C GLU A 431 34.65 -40.14 21.19
N GLN A 432 34.14 -40.06 22.44
CA GLN A 432 34.95 -40.41 23.60
C GLN A 432 34.11 -40.85 24.81
N ALA A 433 34.55 -41.97 25.36
CA ALA A 433 34.01 -42.69 26.50
C ALA A 433 34.42 -42.06 27.84
N SER A 434 33.49 -42.07 28.81
CA SER A 434 33.66 -42.51 30.21
C SER A 434 32.35 -42.36 30.97
#